data_AF-A0A4Q6CGS1-F1
#
_entry.id   AF-A0A4Q6CGS1-F1
#
_cell.length_a   1.000
_cell.length_b   1.000
_cell.length_c   1.000
_cell.angle_alpha   90.00
_cell.angle_beta   90.00
_cell.angle_gamma   90.00
#
_symmetry.space_group_name_H-M   'P 1'
#
loop_
_entity.id
_entity.type
_entity.pdbx_description
1 polymer ?
#
loop_
_entity_poly.entity_id
_entity_poly.type
_entity_poly.pdbx_seq_one_letter_code
_entity_poly.pdbx_strand_id
1 'polypeptide(L)'
;MSQFNGSLHSLQKFALYHALVIWRTKAFWMRALLCWGIGAAVLLSDDFTKFDSRLQIRGPQKSNAEVVIVDISERDWSAMDPDSRNMLKPLKEVISLSDAFFWNQRSWEKLLRAVLADQPAAVGITFYFGENIRVQNAYSSANKAVFQDPRIVWGADVDGAGRILLPTFSTS
;
A
#
# COMPACT_ATOMS: atom_id res chain seq x y z
N MET A 1 -68.15 5.17 -33.00
CA MET A 1 -67.84 5.89 -31.74
C MET A 1 -67.84 5.00 -30.48
N SER A 2 -67.94 3.66 -30.57
CA SER A 2 -67.99 2.76 -29.39
C SER A 2 -66.63 2.17 -28.97
N GLN A 3 -65.67 2.01 -29.89
CA GLN A 3 -64.37 1.38 -29.59
C GLN A 3 -63.39 2.26 -28.79
N PHE A 4 -63.58 3.58 -28.75
CA PHE A 4 -62.65 4.51 -28.08
C PHE A 4 -62.81 4.52 -26.54
N ASN A 5 -64.03 4.25 -26.04
CA ASN A 5 -64.30 4.20 -24.60
C ASN A 5 -63.69 2.96 -23.91
N GLY A 6 -63.44 1.88 -24.66
CA GLY A 6 -62.82 0.66 -24.13
C GLY A 6 -61.32 0.81 -23.82
N SER A 7 -60.58 1.57 -24.63
CA SER A 7 -59.13 1.76 -24.42
C SER A 7 -58.82 2.77 -23.32
N LEU A 8 -59.67 3.78 -23.13
CA LEU A 8 -59.50 4.77 -22.06
C LEU A 8 -59.64 4.10 -20.68
N HIS A 9 -60.61 3.19 -20.55
CA HIS A 9 -60.90 2.50 -19.31
C HIS A 9 -59.84 1.43 -18.95
N SER A 10 -59.19 0.83 -19.95
CA SER A 10 -58.06 -0.10 -19.74
C SER A 10 -56.79 0.65 -19.35
N LEU A 11 -56.52 1.81 -19.96
CA LEU A 11 -55.39 2.67 -19.59
C LEU A 11 -55.52 3.22 -18.17
N GLN A 12 -56.72 3.61 -17.74
CA GLN A 12 -56.96 4.04 -16.35
C GLN A 12 -56.70 2.92 -15.35
N LYS A 13 -57.14 1.69 -15.64
CA LYS A 13 -56.89 0.52 -14.78
C LYS A 13 -55.39 0.18 -14.71
N PHE A 14 -54.69 0.28 -15.84
CA PHE A 14 -53.24 0.09 -15.90
C PHE A 14 -52.48 1.16 -15.09
N ALA A 15 -52.86 2.44 -15.24
CA ALA A 15 -52.28 3.55 -14.49
C ALA A 15 -52.52 3.42 -12.97
N LEU A 16 -53.73 3.05 -12.56
CA LEU A 16 -54.05 2.80 -11.15
C LEU A 16 -53.30 1.60 -10.57
N TYR A 17 -53.16 0.52 -11.34
CA TYR A 17 -52.36 -0.65 -10.95
C TYR A 17 -50.89 -0.28 -10.71
N HIS A 18 -50.28 0.43 -11.67
CA HIS A 18 -48.89 0.88 -11.51
C HIS A 18 -48.74 1.90 -10.36
N ALA A 19 -49.68 2.82 -10.18
CA ALA A 19 -49.67 3.75 -9.06
C ALA A 19 -49.76 3.02 -7.70
N LEU A 20 -50.59 1.98 -7.59
CA LEU A 20 -50.71 1.16 -6.37
C LEU A 20 -49.47 0.32 -6.10
N VAL A 21 -48.84 -0.25 -7.15
CA VAL A 21 -47.58 -1.01 -7.02
C VAL A 21 -46.44 -0.09 -6.58
N ILE A 22 -46.35 1.11 -7.16
CA ILE A 22 -45.37 2.13 -6.76
C ILE A 22 -45.62 2.57 -5.31
N TRP A 23 -46.88 2.79 -4.92
CA TRP A 23 -47.20 3.15 -3.53
C TRP A 23 -46.82 2.01 -2.57
N ARG A 24 -47.13 0.74 -2.88
CA ARG A 24 -46.78 -0.39 -2.01
C ARG A 24 -45.28 -0.63 -1.91
N THR A 25 -44.50 -0.30 -2.93
CA THR A 25 -43.04 -0.53 -2.96
C THR A 25 -42.23 0.69 -2.53
N LYS A 26 -42.84 1.88 -2.36
CA LYS A 26 -42.15 3.11 -1.96
C LYS A 26 -41.30 2.97 -0.69
N ALA A 27 -41.81 2.24 0.30
CA ALA A 27 -41.12 2.05 1.57
C ALA A 27 -39.84 1.20 1.41
N PHE A 28 -39.87 0.21 0.51
CA PHE A 28 -38.71 -0.61 0.18
C PHE A 28 -37.66 0.22 -0.55
N TRP A 29 -38.07 0.95 -1.59
CA TRP A 29 -37.17 1.80 -2.37
C TRP A 29 -36.54 2.94 -1.55
N MET A 30 -37.31 3.57 -0.66
CA MET A 30 -36.78 4.59 0.25
C MET A 30 -35.72 4.03 1.20
N ARG A 31 -35.91 2.82 1.73
CA ARG A 31 -34.89 2.15 2.56
C ARG A 31 -33.65 1.79 1.75
N ALA A 32 -33.84 1.26 0.55
CA ALA A 32 -32.73 0.92 -0.34
C ALA A 32 -31.90 2.16 -0.70
N LEU A 33 -32.56 3.28 -1.02
CA LEU A 33 -31.92 4.54 -1.35
C LEU A 33 -31.22 5.16 -0.13
N LEU A 34 -31.82 5.05 1.06
CA LEU A 34 -31.18 5.51 2.30
C LEU A 34 -29.94 4.67 2.63
N CYS A 35 -30.02 3.34 2.56
CA CYS A 35 -28.86 2.47 2.75
C CYS A 35 -27.76 2.72 1.71
N TRP A 36 -28.16 2.90 0.44
CA TRP A 36 -27.24 3.24 -0.64
C TRP A 36 -26.58 4.60 -0.42
N GLY A 37 -27.35 5.62 -0.01
CA GLY A 37 -26.84 6.96 0.27
C GLY A 37 -25.88 6.99 1.45
N ILE A 38 -26.16 6.24 2.52
CA ILE A 38 -25.24 6.09 3.65
C ILE A 38 -23.95 5.39 3.20
N GLY A 39 -24.04 4.30 2.43
CA GLY A 39 -22.87 3.60 1.90
C GLY A 39 -22.02 4.48 0.97
N ALA A 40 -22.67 5.24 0.08
CA ALA A 40 -22.01 6.19 -0.82
C ALA A 40 -21.34 7.33 -0.04
N ALA A 41 -22.00 7.87 1.00
CA ALA A 41 -21.42 8.90 1.86
C ALA A 41 -20.18 8.40 2.61
N VAL A 42 -20.21 7.16 3.12
CA VAL A 42 -19.05 6.54 3.76
C VAL A 42 -17.90 6.35 2.76
N LEU A 43 -18.19 5.87 1.54
CA LEU A 43 -17.17 5.68 0.50
C LEU A 43 -16.57 7.01 0.00
N LEU A 44 -17.36 8.07 -0.08
CA LEU A 44 -16.88 9.40 -0.48
C LEU A 44 -16.15 10.13 0.66
N SER A 45 -16.48 9.81 1.92
CA SER A 45 -15.77 10.30 3.11
C SER A 45 -14.51 9.49 3.43
N ASP A 46 -14.26 8.40 2.71
CA ASP A 46 -13.02 7.65 2.82
C ASP A 46 -11.91 8.39 2.06
N ASP A 47 -11.56 9.55 2.58
CA ASP A 47 -10.40 10.30 2.14
C ASP A 47 -9.15 9.42 2.31
N PHE A 48 -8.47 9.16 1.20
CA PHE A 48 -7.19 8.44 1.10
C PHE A 48 -6.03 9.11 1.87
N THR A 49 -6.31 10.15 2.65
CA THR A 49 -5.36 10.91 3.48
C THR A 49 -5.69 10.81 4.97
N LYS A 50 -6.17 9.65 5.43
CA LYS A 50 -6.16 9.28 6.85
C LYS A 50 -4.72 9.14 7.35
N PHE A 51 -4.02 10.26 7.46
CA PHE A 51 -3.03 10.39 8.52
C PHE A 51 -3.78 10.18 9.84
N ASP A 52 -3.37 9.14 10.56
CA ASP A 52 -3.90 8.68 11.84
C ASP A 52 -4.32 9.89 12.68
N SER A 53 -5.62 10.12 12.88
CA SER A 53 -6.16 11.27 13.64
C SER A 53 -5.56 11.33 15.04
N ARG A 54 -5.09 10.18 15.54
CA ARG A 54 -4.23 10.05 16.72
C ARG A 54 -2.97 10.91 16.67
N LEU A 55 -2.33 11.08 15.51
CA LEU A 55 -1.16 11.94 15.32
C LEU A 55 -1.53 13.43 15.39
N GLN A 56 -2.69 13.81 14.85
CA GLN A 56 -3.19 15.19 14.96
C GLN A 56 -3.50 15.54 16.43
N ILE A 57 -4.08 14.60 17.18
CA ILE A 57 -4.38 14.78 18.61
C ILE A 57 -3.11 14.87 19.46
N ARG A 58 -2.04 14.16 19.09
CA ARG A 58 -0.75 14.21 19.82
C ARG A 58 -0.03 15.56 19.72
N GLY A 59 -0.37 16.40 18.74
CA GLY A 59 0.25 17.70 18.54
C GLY A 59 1.73 17.63 18.09
N PRO A 60 2.38 18.79 17.90
CA PRO A 60 3.77 18.86 17.45
C PRO A 60 4.71 18.24 18.48
N GLN A 61 5.40 17.18 18.07
CA GLN A 61 6.45 16.52 18.85
C GLN A 61 7.77 17.29 18.68
N LYS A 62 8.59 17.36 19.73
CA LYS A 62 9.95 17.91 19.61
C LYS A 62 10.76 16.99 18.69
N SER A 63 11.22 17.53 17.56
CA SER A 63 12.14 16.81 16.68
C SER A 63 13.47 16.62 17.43
N ASN A 64 13.84 15.36 17.71
CA ASN A 64 15.16 15.08 18.24
C ASN A 64 16.18 15.20 17.10
N ALA A 65 17.15 16.11 17.22
CA ALA A 65 18.18 16.33 16.21
C ALA A 65 19.14 15.13 16.05
N GLU A 66 19.10 14.18 16.99
CA GLU A 66 19.93 12.98 16.99
C GLU A 66 19.37 11.85 16.11
N VAL A 67 18.14 11.97 15.61
CA VAL A 67 17.50 10.96 14.76
C VAL A 67 17.42 11.46 13.32
N VAL A 68 18.14 10.78 12.43
CA VAL A 68 18.12 11.05 10.99
C VAL A 68 17.24 10.00 10.30
N ILE A 69 16.23 10.45 9.57
CA ILE A 69 15.40 9.59 8.73
C ILE A 69 15.85 9.82 7.29
N VAL A 70 16.27 8.74 6.63
CA VAL A 70 16.62 8.74 5.21
C VAL A 70 15.50 8.03 4.47
N ASP A 71 14.75 8.78 3.67
CA ASP A 71 13.74 8.23 2.77
C ASP A 71 14.36 7.95 1.40
N ILE A 72 14.10 6.77 0.85
CA ILE A 72 14.65 6.32 -0.43
C ILE A 72 13.49 6.13 -1.38
N SER A 73 13.26 7.09 -2.27
CA SER A 73 12.25 6.95 -3.31
C SER A 73 12.75 6.11 -4.48
N GLU A 74 11.82 5.56 -5.28
CA GLU A 74 12.13 4.84 -6.51
C GLU A 74 12.94 5.70 -7.50
N ARG A 75 12.63 7.00 -7.56
CA ARG A 75 13.34 7.96 -8.41
C ARG A 75 14.79 8.14 -7.95
N ASP A 76 15.01 8.26 -6.65
CA ASP A 76 16.36 8.42 -6.09
C ASP A 76 17.18 7.16 -6.30
N TRP A 77 16.54 5.99 -6.10
CA TRP A 77 17.18 4.69 -6.29
C TRP A 77 17.60 4.44 -7.74
N SER A 78 16.69 4.69 -8.69
CA SER A 78 16.98 4.56 -10.14
C SER A 78 18.01 5.57 -10.65
N ALA A 79 18.17 6.71 -9.98
CA ALA A 79 19.25 7.65 -10.28
C ALA A 79 20.63 7.13 -9.81
N MET A 80 20.68 6.40 -8.69
CA MET A 80 21.90 5.83 -8.12
C MET A 80 22.36 4.54 -8.79
N ASP A 81 21.44 3.76 -9.35
CA ASP A 81 21.76 2.48 -10.02
C ASP A 81 21.76 2.62 -11.55
N PRO A 82 22.93 2.80 -12.20
CA PRO A 82 23.02 2.96 -13.65
C PRO A 82 22.66 1.68 -14.42
N ASP A 83 22.76 0.49 -13.80
CA ASP A 83 22.45 -0.79 -14.45
C ASP A 83 20.92 -1.00 -14.59
N SER A 84 20.12 -0.32 -13.76
CA SER A 84 18.66 -0.32 -13.85
C SER A 84 18.11 0.32 -15.14
N ARG A 85 18.90 1.18 -15.80
CA ARG A 85 18.50 1.91 -17.02
C ARG A 85 18.46 1.02 -18.28
N ASN A 86 19.08 -0.15 -18.24
CA ASN A 86 19.25 -1.02 -19.42
C ASN A 86 18.24 -2.17 -19.51
N MET A 87 17.14 -2.16 -18.74
CA MET A 87 16.12 -3.20 -18.88
C MET A 87 14.94 -2.70 -19.72
N LEU A 88 14.90 -3.17 -20.97
CA LEU A 88 13.63 -3.54 -21.61
C LEU A 88 13.00 -4.66 -20.79
N LYS A 89 12.44 -4.30 -19.62
CA LYS A 89 11.78 -5.22 -18.71
C LYS A 89 10.47 -5.63 -19.37
N PRO A 90 10.17 -6.93 -19.54
CA PRO A 90 8.95 -7.36 -20.17
C PRO A 90 7.74 -6.78 -19.41
N LEU A 91 6.88 -6.04 -20.12
CA LEU A 91 5.63 -5.42 -19.63
C LEU A 91 4.66 -6.39 -18.93
N LYS A 92 4.97 -7.69 -18.93
CA LYS A 92 4.18 -8.77 -18.32
C LYS A 92 4.51 -9.01 -16.85
N GLU A 93 5.65 -8.53 -16.37
CA GLU A 93 5.98 -8.53 -14.95
C GLU A 93 5.44 -7.26 -14.30
N VAL A 94 4.12 -7.25 -14.05
CA VAL A 94 3.54 -6.41 -13.00
C VAL A 94 4.00 -7.01 -11.66
N ILE A 95 5.30 -6.91 -11.38
CA ILE A 95 5.83 -7.18 -10.05
C ILE A 95 5.35 -5.99 -9.23
N SER A 96 4.39 -6.23 -8.35
CA SER A 96 4.09 -5.33 -7.24
C SER A 96 5.43 -4.85 -6.68
N LEU A 97 5.69 -3.54 -6.73
CA LEU A 97 6.89 -2.92 -6.17
C LEU A 97 7.12 -3.50 -4.78
N SER A 98 8.08 -4.42 -4.69
CA SER A 98 8.46 -5.11 -3.46
C SER A 98 9.83 -4.62 -3.07
N ASP A 99 10.19 -4.75 -1.80
CA ASP A 99 11.48 -4.31 -1.27
C ASP A 99 12.67 -4.86 -2.06
N ALA A 100 12.51 -6.04 -2.68
CA ALA A 100 13.51 -6.63 -3.57
C ALA A 100 13.91 -5.73 -4.76
N PHE A 101 13.06 -4.80 -5.20
CA PHE A 101 13.40 -3.81 -6.23
C PHE A 101 14.57 -2.92 -5.79
N PHE A 102 14.65 -2.61 -4.50
CA PHE A 102 15.70 -1.78 -3.91
C PHE A 102 16.97 -2.59 -3.59
N TRP A 103 17.07 -3.85 -4.04
CA TRP A 103 18.25 -4.65 -3.75
C TRP A 103 19.36 -4.44 -4.78
N ASN A 104 20.40 -3.69 -4.37
CA ASN A 104 21.70 -3.66 -5.03
C ASN A 104 22.80 -3.74 -3.96
N GLN A 105 23.56 -4.84 -3.95
CA GLN A 105 24.56 -5.10 -2.91
C GLN A 105 25.62 -4.00 -2.82
N ARG A 106 26.13 -3.50 -3.96
CA ARG A 106 27.18 -2.47 -3.98
C ARG A 106 26.65 -1.13 -3.46
N SER A 107 25.43 -0.76 -3.86
CA SER A 107 24.78 0.47 -3.42
C SER A 107 24.52 0.43 -1.91
N TRP A 108 23.95 -0.66 -1.40
CA TRP A 108 23.72 -0.83 0.04
C TRP A 108 25.00 -0.86 0.85
N GLU A 109 26.04 -1.55 0.37
CA GLU A 109 27.33 -1.55 1.05
C GLU A 109 27.91 -0.13 1.17
N LYS A 110 27.89 0.64 0.08
CA LYS A 110 28.38 2.01 0.07
C LYS A 110 27.57 2.89 1.02
N LEU A 111 26.25 2.75 1.01
CA LEU A 111 25.33 3.49 1.88
C LEU A 111 25.58 3.15 3.36
N LEU A 112 25.62 1.86 3.70
CA LEU A 112 25.83 1.42 5.08
C LEU A 112 27.21 1.83 5.60
N ARG A 113 28.26 1.73 4.78
CA ARG A 113 29.60 2.22 5.17
C ARG A 113 29.59 3.72 5.45
N ALA A 114 28.91 4.51 4.63
CA ALA A 114 28.79 5.95 4.84
C ALA A 114 28.04 6.27 6.14
N VAL A 115 26.92 5.59 6.39
CA VAL A 115 26.12 5.78 7.61
C VAL A 115 26.88 5.33 8.86
N LEU A 116 27.53 4.17 8.83
CA LEU A 116 28.27 3.63 9.96
C LEU A 116 29.55 4.42 10.29
N ALA A 117 30.10 5.16 9.32
CA ALA A 117 31.28 6.02 9.52
C ALA A 117 31.00 7.14 10.53
N ASP A 118 29.75 7.62 10.62
CA ASP A 118 29.32 8.63 11.59
C ASP A 118 29.06 8.06 13.00
N GLN A 119 29.38 6.78 13.21
CA GLN A 119 29.22 6.08 14.50
C GLN A 119 27.82 6.23 15.14
N PRO A 120 26.73 5.93 14.42
CA PRO A 120 25.39 6.00 14.99
C PRO A 120 25.23 4.97 16.12
N ALA A 121 24.38 5.29 17.09
CA ALA A 121 24.04 4.35 18.17
C ALA A 121 23.29 3.12 17.63
N ALA A 122 22.41 3.30 16.65
CA ALA A 122 21.69 2.25 15.94
C ALA A 122 21.25 2.73 14.55
N VAL A 123 21.07 1.78 13.63
CA VAL A 123 20.58 2.02 12.27
C VAL A 123 19.39 1.09 12.04
N GLY A 124 18.19 1.66 11.92
CA GLY A 124 16.98 0.92 11.59
C GLY A 124 16.73 0.94 10.09
N ILE A 125 16.55 -0.23 9.49
CA ILE A 125 16.21 -0.38 8.07
C ILE A 125 14.83 -1.01 7.98
N THR A 126 13.89 -0.35 7.31
CA THR A 126 12.52 -0.84 7.18
C THR A 126 12.32 -1.83 6.05
N PHE A 127 13.25 -1.87 5.07
CA PHE A 127 13.22 -2.82 3.98
C PHE A 127 13.44 -4.25 4.48
N TYR A 128 12.62 -5.17 3.99
CA TYR A 128 12.78 -6.59 4.20
C TYR A 128 13.43 -7.26 2.99
N PHE A 129 14.63 -7.80 3.20
CA PHE A 129 15.36 -8.56 2.20
C PHE A 129 15.42 -10.06 2.57
N GLY A 130 14.40 -10.78 2.10
CA GLY A 130 14.23 -12.23 2.32
C GLY A 130 15.09 -13.11 1.42
N GLU A 131 14.63 -14.33 1.14
CA GLU A 131 15.42 -15.34 0.40
C GLU A 131 15.65 -14.99 -1.08
N ASN A 132 14.77 -14.19 -1.69
CA ASN A 132 14.81 -13.87 -3.13
C ASN A 132 16.10 -13.13 -3.54
N ILE A 133 16.73 -12.41 -2.62
CA ILE A 133 17.99 -11.69 -2.90
C ILE A 133 19.23 -12.62 -2.91
N ARG A 134 19.14 -13.84 -2.36
CA ARG A 134 20.24 -14.83 -2.37
C ARG A 134 20.52 -15.39 -3.75
N VAL A 135 19.52 -15.40 -4.64
CA VAL A 135 19.61 -16.06 -5.96
C VAL A 135 20.46 -15.24 -6.95
N GLN A 136 20.58 -13.92 -6.75
CA GLN A 136 21.18 -13.05 -7.78
C GLN A 136 22.63 -12.63 -7.53
N ASN A 137 23.15 -12.63 -6.30
CA ASN A 137 24.55 -12.26 -6.04
C ASN A 137 25.09 -12.98 -4.79
N ALA A 138 25.99 -13.93 -5.00
CA ALA A 138 26.72 -14.58 -3.93
C ALA A 138 27.63 -13.56 -3.23
N TYR A 139 27.45 -13.41 -1.91
CA TYR A 139 28.28 -12.60 -1.02
C TYR A 139 29.78 -12.76 -1.32
N SER A 140 30.50 -11.66 -1.50
CA SER A 140 31.94 -11.69 -1.24
C SER A 140 32.12 -11.74 0.29
N SER A 141 32.94 -12.66 0.79
CA SER A 141 33.16 -12.87 2.23
C SER A 141 33.63 -11.60 2.96
N ALA A 142 34.27 -10.66 2.26
CA ALA A 142 34.73 -9.38 2.79
C ALA A 142 33.59 -8.42 3.17
N ASN A 143 32.43 -8.50 2.51
CA ASN A 143 31.38 -7.49 2.67
C ASN A 143 30.32 -7.90 3.69
N LYS A 144 30.31 -9.18 4.09
CA LYS A 144 29.37 -9.75 5.08
C LYS A 144 29.40 -9.00 6.42
N ALA A 145 30.59 -8.53 6.84
CA ALA A 145 30.76 -7.81 8.10
C ALA A 145 29.97 -6.49 8.17
N VAL A 146 29.79 -5.79 7.05
CA VAL A 146 29.04 -4.52 7.03
C VAL A 146 27.54 -4.78 7.23
N PHE A 147 27.00 -5.81 6.57
CA PHE A 147 25.57 -6.13 6.65
C PHE A 147 25.16 -6.77 7.99
N GLN A 148 26.13 -7.38 8.69
CA GLN A 148 25.95 -8.00 9.99
C GLN A 148 26.45 -7.13 11.16
N ASP A 149 26.73 -5.84 10.93
CA ASP A 149 27.12 -4.94 12.01
C ASP A 149 26.00 -4.91 13.08
N PRO A 150 26.33 -5.12 14.36
CA PRO A 150 25.33 -5.25 15.42
C PRO A 150 24.50 -3.98 15.66
N ARG A 151 24.92 -2.83 15.14
CA ARG A 151 24.16 -1.58 15.19
C ARG A 151 23.02 -1.56 14.17
N ILE A 152 23.06 -2.43 13.16
CA ILE A 152 22.04 -2.49 12.12
C ILE A 152 20.91 -3.43 12.55
N VAL A 153 19.70 -2.88 12.58
CA VAL A 153 18.46 -3.61 12.80
C VAL A 153 17.68 -3.63 11.49
N TRP A 154 17.50 -4.83 10.94
CA TRP A 154 16.82 -5.06 9.68
C TRP A 154 15.33 -5.30 9.88
N GLY A 155 14.53 -4.85 8.92
CA GLY A 155 13.10 -5.13 8.84
C GLY A 155 12.84 -6.64 8.70
N ALA A 156 11.78 -7.11 9.34
CA ALA A 156 11.30 -8.48 9.24
C ALA A 156 9.90 -8.48 8.62
N ASP A 157 9.58 -9.55 7.90
CA ASP A 157 8.25 -9.74 7.31
C ASP A 157 7.49 -10.83 8.08
N VAL A 158 6.19 -10.94 7.84
CA VAL A 158 5.33 -11.95 8.46
C VAL A 158 4.63 -12.74 7.36
N ASP A 159 4.76 -14.06 7.38
CA ASP A 159 4.11 -14.91 6.39
C ASP A 159 2.58 -14.98 6.60
N GLY A 160 1.86 -15.56 5.64
CA GLY A 160 0.40 -15.73 5.72
C GLY A 160 -0.10 -16.60 6.89
N ALA A 161 0.80 -17.29 7.60
CA ALA A 161 0.52 -18.07 8.80
C ALA A 161 0.93 -17.33 10.10
N GLY A 162 1.38 -16.08 10.01
CA GLY A 162 1.79 -15.26 11.16
C GLY A 162 3.20 -15.54 11.67
N ARG A 163 4.03 -16.29 10.92
CA ARG A 163 5.42 -16.57 11.32
C ARG A 163 6.34 -15.44 10.88
N ILE A 164 7.23 -15.05 11.77
CA ILE A 164 8.23 -14.01 11.49
C ILE A 164 9.26 -14.57 10.50
N LEU A 165 9.38 -13.91 9.37
CA LEU A 165 10.42 -14.12 8.38
C LEU A 165 11.57 -13.15 8.70
N LEU A 166 12.67 -13.73 9.19
CA LEU A 166 13.86 -12.95 9.50
C LEU A 166 14.61 -12.59 8.21
N PRO A 167 15.15 -11.37 8.12
CA PRO A 167 15.93 -10.95 6.97
C PRO A 167 17.22 -11.76 6.88
N THR A 168 17.76 -11.90 5.67
CA THR A 168 18.93 -12.76 5.42
C THR A 168 20.14 -12.40 6.30
N PHE A 169 20.26 -11.15 6.74
CA PHE A 169 21.43 -10.63 7.45
C PHE A 169 21.35 -10.75 8.98
N SER A 170 20.19 -11.11 9.55
CA SER A 170 20.02 -11.12 11.02
C SER A 170 20.53 -12.40 11.70
N THR A 171 20.99 -13.39 10.94
CA THR A 171 21.57 -14.62 11.50
C THR A 171 23.09 -14.49 11.57
N SER A 172 23.58 -14.20 12.78
CA SER A 172 24.98 -14.39 13.20
C SER A 172 25.26 -15.88 13.38
#